data_AF-A0A535BH13-F1
#
_entry.id   AF-A0A535BH13-F1
#
_cell.length_a   1.000
_cell.length_b   1.000
_cell.length_c   1.000
_cell.angle_alpha   90.00
_cell.angle_beta   90.00
_cell.angle_gamma   90.00
#
_symmetry.space_group_name_H-M   'P 1'
#
loop_
_entity.id
_entity.type
_entity.pdbx_description
1 polymer ?
#
loop_
_entity_poly.entity_id
_entity_poly.type
_entity_poly.pdbx_seq_one_letter_code
_entity_poly.pdbx_strand_id
1 'polypeptide(L)'
;MPQPAPVQPPLAPGVPIMPFPRPTILGLGSPWRTAGRPAGMPPRPAPVPHPTPAPQPRPAAPPVITMRFPMSAVDKLIKEALAEDVGDGDLTTESLFPGKVKARGKLIANEEGVLAGLPIFKRVFELVDKNISFEPRATDGMALAGGQLVARVSGPAVSVLRAERTALNFLQHLSGIASQTAKFANAVKGTKTRILDTRRTTPGLRFLEKYAVEVGGGVSLQKGLS
;
A
#
# COMPACT_ATOMS: atom_id res chain seq x y z
N MET A 1 10.06 4.38 37.94
CA MET A 1 9.20 3.68 38.93
C MET A 1 7.75 3.88 38.50
N PRO A 2 7.11 2.90 37.84
CA PRO A 2 5.70 3.01 37.44
C PRO A 2 4.79 2.86 38.67
N GLN A 3 3.80 3.73 38.81
CA GLN A 3 2.79 3.65 39.88
C GLN A 3 1.91 2.41 39.69
N PRO A 4 1.49 1.71 40.76
CA PRO A 4 0.60 0.57 40.64
C PRO A 4 -0.82 1.02 40.24
N ALA A 5 -1.45 0.24 39.35
CA ALA A 5 -2.82 0.47 38.92
C ALA A 5 -3.82 0.31 40.09
N PRO A 6 -4.91 1.08 40.13
CA PRO A 6 -5.90 0.97 41.21
C PRO A 6 -6.62 -0.39 41.15
N VAL A 7 -6.63 -1.07 42.30
CA VAL A 7 -7.34 -2.34 42.52
C VAL A 7 -8.84 -2.09 42.44
N GLN A 8 -9.55 -2.81 41.58
CA GLN A 8 -11.01 -2.72 41.48
C GLN A 8 -11.66 -3.25 42.78
N PRO A 9 -12.71 -2.60 43.30
CA PRO A 9 -13.43 -3.11 44.46
C PRO A 9 -14.19 -4.42 44.11
N PRO A 10 -14.38 -5.33 45.07
CA PRO A 10 -15.08 -6.59 44.83
C PRO A 10 -16.54 -6.34 44.43
N LEU A 11 -17.03 -7.12 43.47
CA LEU A 11 -18.43 -7.07 43.04
C LEU A 11 -19.36 -7.37 44.23
N ALA A 12 -20.42 -6.57 44.36
CA ALA A 12 -21.46 -6.78 45.36
C ALA A 12 -22.17 -8.15 45.14
N PRO A 13 -22.48 -8.90 46.21
CA PRO A 13 -23.18 -10.17 46.09
C PRO A 13 -24.60 -9.96 45.57
N GLY A 14 -24.97 -10.67 44.49
CA GLY A 14 -26.33 -10.67 43.94
C GLY A 14 -26.46 -10.25 42.47
N VAL A 15 -25.38 -9.92 41.77
CA VAL A 15 -25.45 -9.64 40.32
C VAL A 15 -25.47 -10.97 39.54
N PRO A 16 -26.54 -11.30 38.80
CA PRO A 16 -26.57 -12.53 38.01
C PRO A 16 -25.53 -12.44 36.89
N ILE A 17 -24.63 -13.42 36.85
CA ILE A 17 -23.69 -13.64 35.75
C ILE A 17 -24.52 -14.15 34.56
N MET A 18 -24.86 -13.29 33.60
CA MET A 18 -25.49 -13.76 32.37
C MET A 18 -24.47 -14.52 31.51
N PRO A 19 -24.75 -15.77 31.11
CA PRO A 19 -23.92 -16.49 30.16
C PRO A 19 -24.20 -15.94 28.77
N PHE A 20 -23.26 -15.20 28.18
CA PHE A 20 -23.33 -14.91 26.74
C PHE A 20 -22.76 -16.09 25.96
N PRO A 21 -23.55 -16.67 25.04
CA PRO A 21 -23.07 -16.84 23.69
C PRO A 21 -23.85 -15.89 22.78
N ARG A 22 -23.14 -15.13 21.95
CA ARG A 22 -23.76 -14.37 20.85
C ARG A 22 -23.79 -15.26 19.61
N PRO A 23 -24.93 -15.86 19.22
CA PRO A 23 -25.11 -16.27 17.84
C PRO A 23 -25.51 -15.03 17.03
N THR A 24 -24.55 -14.43 16.33
CA THR A 24 -24.86 -13.45 15.29
C THR A 24 -25.31 -14.21 14.05
N ILE A 25 -26.62 -14.39 13.86
CA ILE A 25 -27.20 -14.68 12.54
C ILE A 25 -27.46 -13.34 11.85
N LEU A 26 -26.78 -13.13 10.73
CA LEU A 26 -26.85 -11.93 9.90
C LEU A 26 -28.12 -11.99 9.05
N GLY A 27 -29.12 -11.13 9.30
CA GLY A 27 -30.25 -10.96 8.38
C GLY A 27 -31.60 -10.57 8.96
N LEU A 28 -31.86 -10.80 10.25
CA LEU A 28 -33.01 -10.23 10.95
C LEU A 28 -32.51 -9.20 11.97
N GLY A 29 -33.02 -7.96 11.89
CA GLY A 29 -32.75 -6.94 12.89
C GLY A 29 -33.02 -7.48 14.29
N SER A 30 -32.13 -7.18 15.24
CA SER A 30 -32.28 -7.65 16.61
C SER A 30 -33.64 -7.19 17.17
N PRO A 31 -34.47 -8.10 17.74
CA PRO A 31 -35.83 -7.76 18.22
C PRO A 31 -35.82 -6.73 19.35
N TRP A 32 -34.67 -6.51 19.98
CA TRP A 32 -34.46 -5.55 21.07
C TRP A 32 -34.34 -4.09 20.60
N ARG A 33 -34.32 -3.82 19.29
CA ARG A 33 -34.15 -2.45 18.76
C ARG A 33 -35.47 -1.63 18.78
N THR A 34 -36.61 -2.28 19.02
CA THR A 34 -37.95 -1.64 19.07
C THR A 34 -38.55 -1.51 20.46
N ALA A 35 -37.97 -2.14 21.49
CA ALA A 35 -38.42 -1.92 22.86
C ALA A 35 -37.86 -0.57 23.36
N GLY A 36 -38.75 0.41 23.53
CA GLY A 36 -38.42 1.68 24.17
C GLY A 36 -37.70 1.46 25.51
N ARG A 37 -36.78 2.36 25.82
CA ARG A 37 -35.92 2.29 27.02
C ARG A 37 -36.78 2.24 28.29
N PRO A 38 -36.66 1.22 29.16
CA PRO A 38 -37.43 1.14 30.39
C PRO A 38 -37.11 2.31 31.32
N ALA A 39 -38.13 2.82 32.01
CA ALA A 39 -37.99 3.92 32.97
C ALA A 39 -37.06 3.52 34.12
N GLY A 40 -36.10 4.38 34.48
CA GLY A 40 -35.19 4.18 35.61
C GLY A 40 -33.76 3.75 35.26
N MET A 41 -33.43 3.50 33.99
CA MET A 41 -32.06 3.13 33.60
C MET A 41 -31.13 4.36 33.53
N PRO A 42 -29.90 4.32 34.09
CA PRO A 42 -28.93 5.43 33.98
C PRO A 42 -28.53 5.65 32.52
N PRO A 43 -28.37 6.91 32.06
CA PRO A 43 -28.05 7.24 30.67
C PRO A 43 -26.84 6.45 30.18
N ARG A 44 -26.86 6.03 28.90
CA ARG A 44 -25.72 5.35 28.29
C ARG A 44 -24.50 6.29 28.45
N PRO A 45 -23.36 5.82 28.97
CA PRO A 45 -22.16 6.64 29.00
C PRO A 45 -21.87 7.11 27.58
N ALA A 46 -21.54 8.40 27.43
CA ALA A 46 -21.16 8.94 26.14
C ALA A 46 -20.01 8.10 25.57
N PRO A 47 -20.00 7.83 24.25
CA PRO A 47 -18.86 7.18 23.64
C PRO A 47 -17.60 7.98 24.00
N VAL A 48 -16.60 7.29 24.55
CA VAL A 48 -15.29 7.90 24.80
C VAL A 48 -14.78 8.46 23.48
N PRO A 49 -14.37 9.74 23.42
CA PRO A 49 -13.82 10.30 22.20
C PRO A 49 -12.54 9.53 21.87
N HIS A 50 -12.55 8.82 20.75
CA HIS A 50 -11.31 8.31 20.18
C HIS A 50 -10.49 9.51 19.70
N PRO A 51 -9.17 9.54 19.94
CA PRO A 51 -8.33 10.57 19.36
C PRO A 51 -8.47 10.50 17.84
N THR A 52 -8.93 11.60 17.23
CA THR A 52 -8.90 11.76 15.78
C THR A 52 -7.46 11.54 15.32
N PRO A 53 -7.19 10.62 14.37
CA PRO A 53 -5.84 10.49 13.83
C PRO A 53 -5.39 11.86 13.34
N ALA A 54 -4.19 12.27 13.76
CA ALA A 54 -3.66 13.58 13.41
C ALA A 54 -3.74 13.78 11.89
N PRO A 55 -4.07 15.00 11.41
CA PRO A 55 -4.03 15.30 9.99
C PRO A 55 -2.64 14.93 9.45
N GLN A 56 -2.59 13.96 8.53
CA GLN A 56 -1.33 13.62 7.89
C GLN A 56 -0.82 14.89 7.16
N PRO A 57 0.45 15.26 7.35
CA PRO A 57 0.99 16.45 6.68
C PRO A 57 0.77 16.32 5.18
N ARG A 58 0.15 17.33 4.56
CA ARG A 58 0.10 17.43 3.09
C ARG A 58 1.56 17.44 2.61
N PRO A 59 2.00 16.44 1.82
CA PRO A 59 3.38 16.42 1.34
C PRO A 59 3.65 17.72 0.59
N ALA A 60 4.84 18.30 0.80
CA ALA A 60 5.37 19.31 -0.11
C ALA A 60 5.26 18.78 -1.54
N ALA A 61 4.92 19.64 -2.50
CA ALA A 61 4.75 19.24 -3.90
C ALA A 61 5.96 18.39 -4.33
N PRO A 62 5.77 17.11 -4.65
CA PRO A 62 6.89 16.23 -4.93
C PRO A 62 7.61 16.73 -6.18
N PRO A 63 8.93 16.54 -6.27
CA PRO A 63 9.64 16.84 -7.50
C PRO A 63 9.00 16.02 -8.63
N VAL A 64 8.53 16.70 -9.68
CA VAL A 64 8.02 16.05 -10.88
C VAL A 64 9.22 15.44 -11.59
N ILE A 65 9.52 14.19 -11.30
CA ILE A 65 10.65 13.47 -11.89
C ILE A 65 10.15 12.81 -13.16
N THR A 66 10.53 13.40 -14.29
CA THR A 66 10.21 12.88 -15.62
C THR A 66 11.01 11.62 -15.88
N MET A 67 10.34 10.49 -16.16
CA MET A 67 11.00 9.28 -16.67
C MET A 67 11.70 9.59 -17.99
N ARG A 68 13.03 9.39 -18.05
CA ARG A 68 13.86 9.68 -19.23
C ARG A 68 14.23 8.43 -20.05
N PHE A 69 13.35 7.43 -20.07
CA PHE A 69 13.56 6.17 -20.81
C PHE A 69 12.29 5.75 -21.55
N PRO A 70 12.41 5.03 -22.68
CA PRO A 70 11.26 4.66 -23.48
C PRO A 70 10.42 3.59 -22.78
N MET A 71 9.10 3.80 -22.74
CA MET A 71 8.16 2.84 -22.15
C MET A 71 8.20 1.48 -22.86
N SER A 72 8.62 1.44 -24.13
CA SER A 72 8.79 0.19 -24.88
C SER A 72 9.85 -0.73 -24.27
N ALA A 73 10.89 -0.19 -23.61
CA ALA A 73 11.87 -1.01 -22.90
C ALA A 73 11.31 -1.57 -21.60
N VAL A 74 10.50 -0.78 -20.88
CA VAL A 74 9.77 -1.21 -19.68
C VAL A 74 8.79 -2.32 -20.04
N ASP A 75 8.04 -2.17 -21.13
CA ASP A 75 7.05 -3.15 -21.58
C ASP A 75 7.69 -4.51 -21.86
N LYS A 76 8.92 -4.55 -22.38
CA LYS A 76 9.66 -5.81 -22.60
C LYS A 76 9.96 -6.49 -21.26
N LEU A 77 10.53 -5.76 -20.30
CA LEU A 77 10.83 -6.29 -18.96
C LEU A 77 9.57 -6.77 -18.25
N ILE A 78 8.47 -6.00 -18.34
CA ILE A 78 7.20 -6.40 -17.74
C ILE A 78 6.67 -7.69 -18.38
N LYS A 79 6.73 -7.82 -19.71
CA LYS A 79 6.29 -9.03 -20.40
C LYS A 79 7.13 -10.25 -20.02
N GLU A 80 8.44 -10.09 -19.93
CA GLU A 80 9.35 -11.15 -19.47
C GLU A 80 9.02 -11.56 -18.02
N ALA A 81 8.85 -10.60 -17.12
CA ALA A 81 8.48 -10.87 -15.73
C ALA A 81 7.10 -11.53 -15.59
N LEU A 82 6.11 -11.09 -16.37
CA LEU A 82 4.78 -11.71 -16.41
C LEU A 82 4.83 -13.14 -16.97
N ALA A 83 5.71 -13.41 -17.93
CA ALA A 83 5.90 -14.75 -18.48
C ALA A 83 6.60 -15.66 -17.46
N GLU A 84 7.53 -15.15 -16.67
CA GLU A 84 8.18 -15.87 -15.56
C GLU A 84 7.18 -16.22 -14.44
N ASP A 85 6.36 -15.24 -14.02
CA ASP A 85 5.44 -15.37 -12.88
C ASP A 85 4.21 -16.24 -13.21
N VAL A 86 3.74 -16.22 -14.47
CA VAL A 86 2.50 -16.90 -14.89
C VAL A 86 2.75 -18.15 -15.76
N GLY A 87 3.91 -18.27 -16.40
CA GLY A 87 4.24 -19.40 -17.27
C GLY A 87 3.18 -19.66 -18.35
N ASP A 88 2.83 -20.94 -18.53
CA ASP A 88 1.86 -21.44 -19.52
C ASP A 88 0.39 -21.15 -19.18
N GLY A 89 0.10 -20.54 -18.03
CA GLY A 89 -1.25 -20.15 -17.63
C GLY A 89 -1.47 -20.22 -16.12
N ASP A 90 -2.26 -19.29 -15.59
CA ASP A 90 -2.67 -19.29 -14.18
C ASP A 90 -3.90 -20.20 -14.00
N LEU A 91 -3.67 -21.51 -14.12
CA LEU A 91 -4.70 -22.55 -13.98
C LEU A 91 -5.42 -22.45 -12.63
N THR A 92 -4.73 -21.98 -11.59
CA THR A 92 -5.29 -21.76 -10.25
C THR A 92 -6.33 -20.66 -10.24
N THR A 93 -6.02 -19.50 -10.81
CA THR A 93 -6.95 -18.36 -10.81
C THR A 93 -8.11 -18.57 -11.77
N GLU A 94 -7.88 -19.21 -12.93
CA GLU A 94 -8.95 -19.55 -13.88
C GLU A 94 -9.92 -20.58 -13.31
N SER A 95 -9.44 -21.55 -12.52
CA SER A 95 -10.27 -22.58 -11.88
C SER A 95 -11.06 -22.04 -10.68
N LEU A 96 -10.49 -21.08 -9.94
CA LEU A 96 -11.12 -20.51 -8.73
C LEU A 96 -12.18 -19.45 -9.03
N PHE A 97 -12.12 -18.81 -10.20
CA PHE A 97 -13.06 -17.75 -10.59
C PHE A 97 -13.78 -18.07 -11.90
N PRO A 98 -14.72 -19.05 -11.92
CA PRO A 98 -15.57 -19.29 -13.06
C PRO A 98 -16.56 -18.12 -13.25
N GLY A 99 -16.19 -17.13 -14.07
CA GLY A 99 -17.08 -16.05 -14.50
C GLY A 99 -16.47 -14.64 -14.46
N LYS A 100 -17.31 -13.62 -14.75
CA LYS A 100 -16.93 -12.20 -14.79
C LYS A 100 -16.92 -11.56 -13.38
N VAL A 101 -16.17 -12.14 -12.45
CA VAL A 101 -16.04 -11.58 -11.09
C VAL A 101 -15.17 -10.32 -11.14
N LYS A 102 -15.60 -9.24 -10.49
CA LYS A 102 -14.81 -8.01 -10.35
C LYS A 102 -14.11 -7.97 -8.99
N ALA A 103 -12.81 -7.68 -9.00
CA ALA A 103 -12.02 -7.42 -7.80
C ALA A 103 -11.79 -5.93 -7.59
N ARG A 104 -11.60 -5.55 -6.32
CA ARG A 104 -11.15 -4.22 -5.90
C ARG A 104 -10.00 -4.37 -4.90
N GLY A 105 -8.83 -3.91 -5.28
CA GLY A 105 -7.62 -3.92 -4.46
C GLY A 105 -7.27 -2.52 -3.93
N LYS A 106 -6.61 -2.49 -2.77
CA LYS A 106 -5.99 -1.29 -2.21
C LYS A 106 -4.49 -1.56 -2.07
N LEU A 107 -3.69 -0.70 -2.68
CA LEU A 107 -2.25 -0.69 -2.47
C LEU A 107 -1.96 0.14 -1.22
N ILE A 108 -1.45 -0.51 -0.17
CA ILE A 108 -1.16 0.10 1.12
C ILE A 108 0.34 -0.01 1.38
N ALA A 109 0.95 1.09 1.82
CA ALA A 109 2.33 1.09 2.28
C ALA A 109 2.40 0.42 3.66
N ASN A 110 3.11 -0.71 3.78
CA ASN A 110 3.26 -1.37 5.08
C ASN A 110 4.35 -0.71 5.95
N GLU A 111 5.32 -0.07 5.31
CA GLU A 111 6.48 0.55 5.96
C GLU A 111 6.61 2.01 5.53
N GLU A 112 7.38 2.78 6.31
CA GLU A 112 7.79 4.11 5.92
C GLU A 112 8.87 4.09 4.83
N GLY A 113 8.83 5.06 3.92
CA GLY A 113 9.79 5.10 2.82
C GLY A 113 9.49 6.19 1.79
N VAL A 114 10.06 6.06 0.60
CA VAL A 114 9.81 6.92 -0.56
C VAL A 114 9.21 6.07 -1.67
N LEU A 115 8.06 6.50 -2.19
CA LEU A 115 7.40 5.83 -3.30
C LEU A 115 8.18 6.04 -4.60
N ALA A 116 8.48 4.95 -5.30
CA ALA A 116 9.02 5.01 -6.66
C ALA A 116 8.51 3.85 -7.51
N GLY A 117 8.19 4.13 -8.78
CA GLY A 117 7.75 3.14 -9.75
C GLY A 117 6.24 3.02 -9.89
N LEU A 118 5.43 3.97 -9.40
CA LEU A 118 3.98 3.93 -9.57
C LEU A 118 3.52 3.90 -11.05
N PRO A 119 4.19 4.58 -12.00
CA PRO A 119 3.88 4.44 -13.42
C PRO A 119 4.12 3.04 -13.96
N ILE A 120 5.16 2.35 -13.47
CA ILE A 120 5.51 0.98 -13.87
C ILE A 120 4.47 0.01 -13.28
N PHE A 121 4.12 0.20 -12.00
CA PHE A 121 3.04 -0.54 -11.35
C PHE A 121 1.74 -0.45 -12.15
N LYS A 122 1.32 0.77 -12.53
CA LYS A 122 0.15 0.98 -13.40
C LYS A 122 0.30 0.25 -14.74
N ARG A 123 1.48 0.33 -15.35
CA ARG A 123 1.75 -0.25 -16.67
C ARG A 123 1.60 -1.78 -16.68
N VAL A 124 1.96 -2.47 -15.60
CA VAL A 124 1.76 -3.92 -15.47
C VAL A 124 0.28 -4.27 -15.61
N PHE A 125 -0.61 -3.59 -14.89
CA PHE A 125 -2.05 -3.83 -15.01
C PHE A 125 -2.59 -3.53 -16.42
N GLU A 126 -2.14 -2.43 -17.05
CA GLU A 126 -2.54 -2.07 -18.42
C GLU A 126 -2.13 -3.11 -19.46
N LEU A 127 -0.97 -3.77 -19.27
CA LEU A 127 -0.48 -4.81 -20.17
C LEU A 127 -1.22 -6.13 -20.00
N VAL A 128 -1.68 -6.44 -18.78
CA VAL A 128 -2.47 -7.64 -18.51
C VAL A 128 -3.90 -7.48 -19.00
N ASP A 129 -4.58 -6.38 -18.68
CA ASP A 129 -5.96 -6.15 -19.08
C ASP A 129 -6.34 -4.67 -19.09
N LYS A 130 -6.81 -4.18 -20.24
CA LYS A 130 -7.23 -2.79 -20.45
C LYS A 130 -8.48 -2.41 -19.65
N ASN A 131 -9.23 -3.40 -19.15
CA ASN A 131 -10.44 -3.17 -18.35
C ASN A 131 -10.13 -2.88 -16.87
N ILE A 132 -8.87 -2.88 -16.47
CA ILE A 132 -8.46 -2.54 -15.10
C ILE A 132 -8.38 -1.02 -14.96
N SER A 133 -9.12 -0.49 -13.99
CA SER A 133 -9.06 0.90 -13.57
C SER A 133 -8.06 1.07 -12.43
N PHE A 134 -7.22 2.11 -12.54
CA PHE A 134 -6.18 2.46 -11.59
C PHE A 134 -6.36 3.89 -11.11
N GLU A 135 -6.55 4.07 -9.80
CA GLU A 135 -6.68 5.37 -9.14
C GLU A 135 -5.48 5.64 -8.22
N PRO A 136 -4.48 6.43 -8.65
CA PRO A 136 -3.37 6.82 -7.78
C PRO A 136 -3.85 7.77 -6.68
N ARG A 137 -3.32 7.61 -5.47
CA ARG A 137 -3.51 8.50 -4.31
C ARG A 137 -2.20 9.09 -3.79
N ALA A 138 -1.07 8.62 -4.32
CA ALA A 138 0.27 9.15 -4.11
C ALA A 138 0.98 9.29 -5.47
N THR A 139 2.14 9.92 -5.46
CA THR A 139 3.00 10.12 -6.64
C THR A 139 4.43 9.75 -6.29
N ASP A 140 5.22 9.38 -7.29
CA ASP A 140 6.63 9.06 -7.09
C ASP A 140 7.40 10.25 -6.46
N GLY A 141 8.34 9.93 -5.57
CA GLY A 141 9.08 10.90 -4.77
C GLY A 141 8.37 11.33 -3.49
N MET A 142 7.13 10.91 -3.28
CA MET A 142 6.39 11.17 -2.04
C MET A 142 6.90 10.28 -0.90
N ALA A 143 7.09 10.87 0.28
CA ALA A 143 7.33 10.11 1.51
C ALA A 143 6.04 9.38 1.92
N LEU A 144 6.18 8.09 2.24
CA LEU A 144 5.11 7.22 2.68
C LEU A 144 5.21 6.96 4.17
N ALA A 145 4.06 6.95 4.84
CA ALA A 145 3.91 6.44 6.20
C ALA A 145 3.31 5.02 6.19
N GLY A 146 3.60 4.23 7.22
CA GLY A 146 2.96 2.93 7.43
C GLY A 146 1.43 3.05 7.49
N GLY A 147 0.73 2.18 6.77
CA GLY A 147 -0.72 2.18 6.60
C GLY A 147 -1.26 3.19 5.57
N GLN A 148 -0.41 3.96 4.87
CA GLN A 148 -0.85 4.95 3.89
C GLN A 148 -1.41 4.28 2.63
N LEU A 149 -2.56 4.80 2.14
CA LEU A 149 -3.16 4.37 0.88
C LEU A 149 -2.40 4.99 -0.30
N VAL A 150 -1.78 4.16 -1.13
CA VAL A 150 -0.98 4.58 -2.29
C VAL A 150 -1.83 4.63 -3.56
N ALA A 151 -2.65 3.60 -3.80
CA ALA A 151 -3.51 3.52 -4.98
C ALA A 151 -4.70 2.57 -4.76
N ARG A 152 -5.71 2.67 -5.63
CA ARG A 152 -6.79 1.67 -5.75
C ARG A 152 -6.76 1.06 -7.14
N VAL A 153 -7.05 -0.24 -7.20
CA VAL A 153 -7.12 -1.01 -8.44
C VAL A 153 -8.47 -1.70 -8.50
N SER A 154 -9.13 -1.70 -9.65
CA SER A 154 -10.39 -2.41 -9.83
C SER A 154 -10.54 -2.96 -11.24
N GLY A 155 -11.08 -4.17 -11.38
CA GLY A 155 -11.17 -4.83 -12.69
C GLY A 155 -11.59 -6.29 -12.57
N PRO A 156 -11.45 -7.09 -13.63
CA PRO A 156 -11.68 -8.53 -13.57
C PRO A 156 -10.75 -9.18 -12.54
N ALA A 157 -11.30 -10.05 -11.69
CA ALA A 157 -10.57 -10.63 -10.57
C ALA A 157 -9.32 -11.40 -11.02
N VAL A 158 -9.47 -12.23 -12.05
CA VAL A 158 -8.37 -13.01 -12.65
C VAL A 158 -7.24 -12.10 -13.10
N SER A 159 -7.56 -11.05 -13.88
CA SER A 159 -6.58 -10.10 -14.40
C SER A 159 -5.87 -9.31 -13.29
N VAL A 160 -6.60 -8.90 -12.25
CA VAL A 160 -6.03 -8.16 -11.12
C VAL A 160 -5.07 -9.03 -10.32
N LEU A 161 -5.45 -10.27 -10.01
CA LEU A 161 -4.62 -11.21 -9.24
C LEU A 161 -3.38 -11.65 -10.02
N ARG A 162 -3.54 -11.94 -11.32
CA ARG A 162 -2.42 -12.29 -12.21
C ARG A 162 -1.35 -11.20 -12.29
N ALA A 163 -1.75 -9.93 -12.27
CA ALA A 163 -0.83 -8.80 -12.36
C ALA A 163 -0.16 -8.44 -11.01
N GLU A 164 -0.74 -8.87 -9.89
CA GLU A 164 -0.43 -8.34 -8.55
C GLU A 164 1.03 -8.54 -8.17
N ARG A 165 1.52 -9.79 -8.22
CA ARG A 165 2.86 -10.14 -7.74
C ARG A 165 3.94 -9.43 -8.55
N THR A 166 3.86 -9.54 -9.87
CA THR A 166 4.78 -8.85 -10.79
C THR A 166 4.77 -7.33 -10.55
N ALA A 167 3.59 -6.71 -10.42
CA ALA A 167 3.49 -5.27 -10.17
C ALA A 167 4.11 -4.86 -8.81
N LEU A 168 3.83 -5.63 -7.75
CA LEU A 168 4.38 -5.38 -6.42
C LEU A 168 5.90 -5.54 -6.39
N ASN A 169 6.45 -6.53 -7.08
CA ASN A 169 7.90 -6.76 -7.13
C ASN A 169 8.64 -5.54 -7.70
N PHE A 170 8.16 -4.99 -8.82
CA PHE A 170 8.73 -3.76 -9.39
C PHE A 170 8.61 -2.58 -8.41
N LEU A 171 7.43 -2.37 -7.84
CA LEU A 171 7.19 -1.23 -6.95
C LEU A 171 8.05 -1.30 -5.68
N GLN A 172 8.14 -2.49 -5.06
CA GLN A 172 8.93 -2.71 -3.85
C GLN A 172 10.43 -2.52 -4.11
N HIS A 173 10.95 -3.08 -5.20
CA HIS A 173 12.36 -2.94 -5.58
C HIS A 173 12.74 -1.46 -5.76
N LEU A 174 11.95 -0.73 -6.54
CA LEU A 174 12.22 0.68 -6.85
C LEU A 174 12.01 1.59 -5.64
N SER A 175 10.95 1.37 -4.87
CA SER A 175 10.71 2.12 -3.63
C SER A 175 11.79 1.84 -2.59
N GLY A 176 12.34 0.62 -2.53
CA GLY A 176 13.48 0.28 -1.67
C GLY A 176 14.74 1.09 -2.02
N ILE A 177 15.08 1.16 -3.30
CA ILE A 177 16.20 1.98 -3.79
C ILE A 177 15.97 3.46 -3.48
N ALA A 178 14.80 4.02 -3.83
CA ALA A 178 14.49 5.42 -3.60
C ALA A 178 14.53 5.78 -2.10
N SER A 179 14.00 4.90 -1.24
CA SER A 179 14.04 5.07 0.22
C SER A 179 15.48 5.09 0.75
N GLN A 180 16.32 4.18 0.26
CA GLN A 180 17.73 4.12 0.67
C GLN A 180 18.51 5.34 0.19
N THR A 181 18.29 5.77 -1.05
CA THR A 181 18.89 7.00 -1.58
C THR A 181 18.45 8.22 -0.78
N ALA A 182 17.17 8.33 -0.43
CA ALA A 182 16.65 9.43 0.36
C ALA A 182 17.29 9.50 1.76
N LYS A 183 17.56 8.35 2.40
CA LYS A 183 18.32 8.29 3.66
C LYS A 183 19.70 8.91 3.50
N PHE A 184 20.45 8.55 2.46
CA PHE A 184 21.77 9.12 2.20
C PHE A 184 21.71 10.60 1.82
N ALA A 185 20.76 11.01 0.98
CA ALA A 185 20.57 12.39 0.56
C ALA A 185 20.21 13.29 1.75
N ASN A 186 19.38 12.80 2.67
CA ASN A 186 19.05 13.50 3.91
C ASN A 186 20.26 13.61 4.85
N ALA A 187 21.11 12.58 4.93
CA ALA A 187 22.32 12.61 5.78
C ALA A 187 23.34 13.66 5.34
N VAL A 188 23.40 14.01 4.04
CA VAL A 188 24.31 15.04 3.51
C VAL A 188 23.62 16.39 3.29
N LYS A 189 22.38 16.55 3.76
CA LYS A 189 21.60 17.79 3.60
C LYS A 189 22.32 18.96 4.28
N GLY A 190 22.44 20.07 3.57
CA GLY A 190 23.18 21.26 4.04
C GLY A 190 24.65 21.30 3.59
N THR A 191 25.14 20.24 2.95
CA THR A 191 26.46 20.23 2.31
C THR A 191 26.36 20.48 0.80
N LYS A 192 27.50 20.63 0.12
CA LYS A 192 27.59 20.65 -1.36
C LYS A 192 27.64 19.25 -1.98
N THR A 193 27.64 18.20 -1.15
CA THR A 193 27.80 16.80 -1.59
C THR A 193 26.52 16.29 -2.23
N ARG A 194 26.67 15.51 -3.30
CA ARG A 194 25.55 14.82 -3.97
C ARG A 194 25.76 13.31 -3.93
N ILE A 195 24.67 12.58 -3.74
CA ILE A 195 24.67 11.11 -3.77
C ILE A 195 24.59 10.67 -5.23
N LEU A 196 25.56 9.86 -5.66
CA LEU A 196 25.67 9.35 -7.03
C LEU A 196 25.39 7.85 -7.08
N ASP A 197 24.78 7.41 -8.17
CA ASP A 197 24.66 5.99 -8.49
C ASP A 197 25.94 5.41 -9.11
N THR A 198 25.95 4.10 -9.34
CA THR A 198 27.05 3.41 -10.01
C THR A 198 26.55 2.50 -11.13
N ARG A 199 27.46 1.73 -11.75
CA ARG A 199 27.13 0.68 -12.73
C ARG A 199 26.88 -0.69 -12.10
N ARG A 200 27.00 -0.82 -10.78
CA ARG A 200 26.66 -2.02 -10.01
C ARG A 200 25.15 -2.10 -9.82
N THR A 201 24.48 -2.35 -10.94
CA THR A 201 23.04 -2.44 -11.07
C THR A 201 22.64 -3.87 -11.39
N THR A 202 21.42 -4.24 -11.06
CA THR A 202 20.87 -5.54 -11.47
C THR A 202 20.87 -5.61 -13.00
N PRO A 203 21.38 -6.70 -13.62
CA PRO A 203 21.35 -6.87 -15.07
C PRO A 203 19.93 -6.65 -15.62
N GLY A 204 19.79 -5.93 -16.74
CA GLY A 204 18.49 -5.59 -17.33
C GLY A 204 17.73 -4.43 -16.67
N LEU A 205 17.88 -4.21 -15.36
CA LEU A 205 17.09 -3.22 -14.61
C LEU A 205 17.75 -1.85 -14.45
N ARG A 206 18.97 -1.66 -14.98
CA ARG A 206 19.78 -0.45 -14.78
C ARG A 206 18.98 0.85 -14.90
N PHE A 207 18.21 1.04 -15.97
CA PHE A 207 17.51 2.31 -16.18
C PHE A 207 16.38 2.55 -15.16
N LEU A 208 15.74 1.48 -14.67
CA LEU A 208 14.73 1.57 -13.60
C LEU A 208 15.38 1.89 -12.25
N GLU A 209 16.51 1.25 -11.93
CA GLU A 209 17.24 1.51 -10.69
C GLU A 209 17.80 2.94 -10.66
N LYS A 210 18.35 3.42 -11.78
CA LYS A 210 18.78 4.81 -11.95
C LYS A 210 17.64 5.79 -11.74
N TYR A 211 16.47 5.48 -12.29
CA TYR A 211 15.26 6.25 -12.07
C TYR A 211 14.88 6.29 -10.59
N ALA A 212 14.89 5.16 -9.89
CA ALA A 212 14.60 5.13 -8.46
C ALA A 212 15.60 5.97 -7.63
N VAL A 213 16.88 6.00 -8.01
CA VAL A 213 17.88 6.89 -7.39
C VAL A 213 17.51 8.37 -7.59
N GLU A 214 17.13 8.76 -8.80
CA GLU A 214 16.67 10.14 -9.06
C GLU A 214 15.42 10.46 -8.21
N VAL A 215 14.47 9.52 -8.12
CA VAL A 215 13.26 9.63 -7.27
C VAL A 215 13.60 9.82 -5.79
N GLY A 216 14.62 9.13 -5.30
CA GLY A 216 15.14 9.29 -3.94
C GLY A 216 15.95 10.56 -3.70
N GLY A 217 16.11 11.45 -4.69
CA GLY A 217 16.89 12.68 -4.56
C GLY A 217 18.40 12.53 -4.81
N GLY A 218 18.82 11.38 -5.35
CA GLY A 218 20.18 11.18 -5.85
C GLY A 218 20.37 11.77 -7.24
N VAL A 219 21.61 11.71 -7.73
CA VAL A 219 21.97 12.10 -9.09
C VAL A 219 22.38 10.85 -9.86
N SER A 220 21.74 10.63 -11.01
CA SER A 220 22.19 9.60 -11.93
C SER A 220 23.17 10.18 -12.94
N LEU A 221 24.33 9.54 -13.10
CA LEU A 221 25.19 9.80 -14.24
C LEU A 221 24.61 9.05 -15.44
N GLN A 222 24.01 9.79 -16.38
CA GLN A 222 23.50 9.21 -17.62
C GLN A 222 24.69 8.85 -18.51
N LYS A 223 25.00 7.54 -18.62
CA LYS A 223 25.47 6.81 -19.82
C LYS A 223 26.04 5.44 -19.45
N GLY A 224 25.48 4.39 -20.04
CA GLY A 224 26.31 3.23 -20.39
C GLY A 224 27.39 3.71 -21.36
N LEU A 225 28.56 3.07 -21.38
CA LEU A 225 29.57 3.31 -22.41
C LEU A 225 28.86 3.26 -23.77
N SER A 226 28.79 4.41 -24.44
CA SER A 226 28.26 4.51 -25.80
C SER A 226 29.24 3.86 -26.76
#